data_AF-A0AAD2CQG5-F1
#
_entry.id   AF-A0AAD2CQG5-F1
#
_cell.length_a   1.000
_cell.length_b   1.000
_cell.length_c   1.000
_cell.angle_alpha   90.00
_cell.angle_beta   90.00
_cell.angle_gamma   90.00
#
_symmetry.space_group_name_H-M   'P 1'
#
loop_
_entity.id
_entity.type
_entity.pdbx_description
1 polymer ?
#
loop_
_entity_poly.entity_id
_entity_poly.type
_entity_poly.pdbx_seq_one_letter_code
_entity_poly.pdbx_strand_id
1 'polypeptide(L)'
;MNFDAVARSNVKFSWQKNHDHGEEKLLSSNLRHPSRDALRSLHNIVSRFARIVGLDKTDIPLAVYKGSFGEKFFIHSKVLASTLRTLAKKPYNLTDRDLQRHYKYTSHSLRAGTAVILHAAGIHAIQIKFLLRWRSNSFFLYLRNVAHLSEQQNRAINQLASATQSEVTAACAASRLIPNIV
;
A
#
# COMPACT_ATOMS: atom_id res chain seq x y z
N MET A 1 -4.66 27.68 -4.24
CA MET A 1 -5.91 26.92 -4.45
C MET A 1 -6.24 26.20 -3.15
N ASN A 2 -7.47 26.33 -2.66
CA ASN A 2 -7.96 25.58 -1.50
C ASN A 2 -8.64 24.30 -2.01
N PHE A 3 -8.16 23.14 -1.58
CA PHE A 3 -8.66 21.83 -2.00
C PHE A 3 -9.21 21.00 -0.82
N ASP A 4 -9.36 21.59 0.37
CA ASP A 4 -9.72 20.86 1.58
C ASP A 4 -11.15 20.28 1.54
N ALA A 5 -11.99 20.74 0.61
CA ALA A 5 -13.36 20.26 0.40
C ALA A 5 -13.48 19.18 -0.70
N VAL A 6 -12.40 18.82 -1.40
CA VAL A 6 -12.48 17.86 -2.52
C VAL A 6 -12.56 16.42 -1.96
N ALA A 7 -13.76 15.83 -2.00
CA ALA A 7 -13.98 14.47 -1.52
C ALA A 7 -13.36 13.40 -2.44
N ARG A 8 -13.39 13.61 -3.75
CA ARG A 8 -12.88 12.69 -4.77
C ARG A 8 -12.33 13.43 -5.98
N SER A 9 -11.36 12.82 -6.66
CA SER A 9 -10.85 13.33 -7.94
C SER A 9 -10.37 12.20 -8.84
N ASN A 10 -10.53 12.38 -10.15
CA ASN A 10 -9.95 11.50 -11.16
C ASN A 10 -8.53 11.95 -11.48
N VAL A 11 -7.61 10.98 -11.45
CA VAL A 11 -6.21 11.18 -11.84
C VAL A 11 -5.94 10.39 -13.10
N LYS A 12 -5.59 11.10 -14.17
CA LYS A 12 -5.14 10.51 -15.43
C LYS A 12 -3.63 10.45 -15.48
N PHE A 13 -3.08 9.28 -15.78
CA PHE A 13 -1.64 9.09 -15.93
C PHE A 13 -1.25 9.21 -17.41
N SER A 14 -0.67 10.34 -17.82
CA SER A 14 -0.17 10.52 -19.19
C SER A 14 0.87 9.45 -19.55
N TRP A 15 1.79 9.16 -18.62
CA TRP A 15 2.81 8.12 -18.74
C TRP A 15 2.89 7.27 -17.47
N GLN A 16 3.02 5.95 -17.62
CA GLN A 16 3.07 5.02 -16.49
C GLN A 16 3.79 3.69 -16.85
N LYS A 17 4.37 3.03 -15.83
CA LYS A 17 5.33 1.92 -15.96
C LYS A 17 4.80 0.60 -16.55
N ASN A 18 3.49 0.39 -16.50
CA ASN A 18 2.80 -0.79 -17.02
C ASN A 18 2.29 -0.59 -18.46
N HIS A 19 2.66 0.52 -19.12
CA HIS A 19 2.29 0.87 -20.50
C HIS A 19 0.79 1.11 -20.78
N ASP A 20 -0.09 1.12 -19.78
CA ASP A 20 -1.47 1.65 -19.94
C ASP A 20 -1.45 3.17 -19.81
N HIS A 21 -0.91 3.84 -20.83
CA HIS A 21 -0.93 5.29 -20.92
C HIS A 21 -2.38 5.78 -20.99
N GLY A 22 -2.69 6.85 -20.25
CA GLY A 22 -4.05 7.37 -20.14
C GLY A 22 -4.94 6.64 -19.13
N GLU A 23 -4.44 5.65 -18.38
CA GLU A 23 -5.19 5.04 -17.26
C GLU A 23 -5.70 6.14 -16.32
N GLU A 24 -6.97 6.05 -15.93
CA GLU A 24 -7.59 6.93 -14.96
C GLU A 24 -7.88 6.20 -13.65
N LYS A 25 -7.68 6.90 -12.53
CA LYS A 25 -8.02 6.40 -11.20
C LYS A 25 -8.81 7.42 -10.43
N LEU A 26 -9.97 6.99 -9.93
CA LEU A 26 -10.72 7.73 -8.94
C LEU A 26 -10.05 7.57 -7.57
N LEU A 27 -9.61 8.68 -6.99
CA LEU A 27 -9.09 8.74 -5.63
C LEU A 27 -10.10 9.42 -4.72
N SER A 28 -10.22 8.92 -3.50
CA SER A 28 -11.04 9.53 -2.45
C SER A 28 -10.16 10.11 -1.35
N SER A 29 -10.58 11.22 -0.77
CA SER A 29 -9.86 11.85 0.35
C SER A 29 -9.89 10.99 1.60
N ASN A 30 -8.77 10.94 2.31
CA ASN A 30 -8.66 10.38 3.66
C ASN A 30 -8.78 11.50 4.72
N LEU A 31 -10.01 11.94 4.98
CA LEU A 31 -10.30 13.02 5.92
C LEU A 31 -9.88 12.70 7.37
N ARG A 32 -9.87 11.42 7.76
CA ARG A 32 -9.46 10.99 9.11
C ARG A 32 -7.96 11.14 9.34
N HIS A 33 -7.16 10.99 8.30
CA HIS A 33 -5.70 11.12 8.38
C HIS A 33 -5.17 11.99 7.24
N PRO A 34 -5.32 13.33 7.33
CA PRO A 34 -4.97 14.22 6.24
C PRO A 34 -3.49 14.18 5.82
N SER A 35 -2.59 13.85 6.75
CA SER A 35 -1.16 13.66 6.47
C SER A 35 -0.86 12.40 5.63
N ARG A 36 -1.84 11.49 5.50
CA ARG A 36 -1.77 10.24 4.72
C ARG A 36 -2.76 10.24 3.57
N ASP A 37 -3.29 11.41 3.21
CA ASP A 37 -4.25 11.57 2.13
C ASP A 37 -3.53 11.72 0.78
N ALA A 38 -3.74 10.74 -0.10
CA ALA A 38 -3.20 10.74 -1.46
C ALA A 38 -3.77 11.90 -2.29
N LEU A 39 -5.04 12.24 -2.10
CA LEU A 39 -5.70 13.31 -2.84
C LEU A 39 -5.13 14.67 -2.43
N ARG A 40 -5.00 14.92 -1.12
CA ARG A 40 -4.29 16.10 -0.60
C ARG A 40 -2.85 16.20 -1.11
N SER A 41 -2.14 15.08 -1.17
CA SER A 41 -0.77 15.05 -1.70
C SER A 41 -0.71 15.45 -3.18
N LEU A 42 -1.69 15.03 -4.00
CA LEU A 42 -1.81 15.45 -5.40
C LEU A 42 -2.15 16.93 -5.52
N HIS A 43 -3.07 17.44 -4.70
CA HIS A 43 -3.38 18.86 -4.65
C HIS A 43 -2.16 19.70 -4.28
N ASN A 44 -1.30 19.22 -3.38
CA ASN A 44 -0.04 19.87 -3.04
C ASN A 44 0.96 19.85 -4.21
N ILE A 45 0.95 18.80 -5.05
CA ILE A 45 1.75 18.75 -6.28
C ILE A 45 1.24 19.79 -7.28
N VAL A 46 -0.06 19.82 -7.56
CA VAL A 46 -0.68 20.77 -8.51
C VAL A 46 -0.51 22.22 -8.05
N SER A 47 -0.77 22.50 -6.77
CA SER A 47 -0.59 23.84 -6.19
C SER A 47 0.86 24.32 -6.29
N ARG A 48 1.81 23.41 -6.04
CA ARG A 48 3.24 23.70 -6.18
C ARG A 48 3.63 23.93 -7.63
N PHE A 49 3.10 23.15 -8.57
CA PHE A 49 3.32 23.36 -9.99
C PHE A 49 2.79 24.71 -10.46
N ALA A 50 1.54 25.06 -10.08
CA ALA A 50 0.95 26.36 -10.37
C ALA A 50 1.82 27.53 -9.86
N ARG A 51 2.40 27.39 -8.65
CA ARG A 51 3.26 28.40 -8.04
C ARG A 51 4.66 28.50 -8.68
N ILE A 52 5.24 27.40 -9.14
CA ILE A 52 6.64 27.35 -9.63
C ILE A 52 6.72 27.52 -11.16
N VAL A 53 5.74 27.00 -11.88
CA VAL A 53 5.76 26.86 -13.34
C VAL A 53 4.62 27.65 -13.98
N GLY A 54 3.40 27.49 -13.47
CA GLY A 54 2.18 28.02 -14.09
C GLY A 54 1.36 26.90 -14.75
N LEU A 55 0.04 26.93 -14.57
CA LEU A 55 -0.86 25.86 -15.05
C LEU A 55 -1.07 25.87 -16.57
N ASP A 56 -0.69 26.95 -17.24
CA ASP A 56 -0.73 27.07 -18.70
C ASP A 56 0.32 26.18 -19.40
N LYS A 57 1.33 25.69 -18.66
CA LYS A 57 2.37 24.81 -19.18
C LYS A 57 1.95 23.35 -19.09
N THR A 58 1.58 22.77 -20.22
CA THR A 58 1.08 21.38 -20.32
C THR A 58 2.13 20.35 -20.72
N ASP A 59 3.29 20.81 -21.18
CA ASP A 59 4.44 20.02 -21.64
C ASP A 59 5.44 19.71 -20.51
N ILE A 60 5.30 20.34 -19.35
CA ILE A 60 6.18 20.17 -18.19
C ILE A 60 5.57 19.18 -17.18
N PRO A 61 6.31 18.16 -16.70
CA PRO A 61 5.82 17.24 -15.69
C PRO A 61 5.36 17.94 -14.40
N LEU A 62 4.23 17.52 -13.83
CA LEU A 62 3.65 18.12 -12.61
C LEU A 62 4.57 18.08 -11.37
N ALA A 63 5.40 17.05 -11.26
CA ALA A 63 6.21 16.79 -10.06
C ALA A 63 7.49 17.63 -10.04
N VAL A 64 7.34 18.92 -9.73
CA VAL A 64 8.44 19.90 -9.64
C VAL A 64 8.68 20.37 -8.21
N TYR A 65 9.91 20.80 -7.92
CA TYR A 65 10.25 21.53 -6.70
C TYR A 65 11.29 22.62 -6.98
N LYS A 66 11.38 23.60 -6.08
CA LYS A 66 12.32 24.72 -6.16
C LYS A 66 13.50 24.42 -5.23
N GLY A 67 14.71 24.56 -5.73
CA GLY A 67 15.92 24.46 -4.92
C GLY A 67 16.24 25.75 -4.18
N SER A 68 17.37 25.77 -3.48
CA SER A 68 17.71 26.81 -2.51
C SER A 68 17.99 28.18 -3.17
N PHE A 69 18.48 28.19 -4.41
CA PHE A 69 18.78 29.42 -5.16
C PHE A 69 17.70 29.73 -6.19
N GLY A 70 16.58 29.02 -6.13
CA GLY A 70 15.41 29.22 -6.95
C GLY A 70 15.37 28.47 -8.28
N GLU A 71 16.37 27.62 -8.51
CA GLU A 71 16.39 26.65 -9.59
C GLU A 71 15.20 25.68 -9.51
N LYS A 72 14.74 25.19 -10.67
CA LYS A 72 13.61 24.26 -10.78
C LYS A 72 14.15 22.85 -11.00
N PHE A 73 13.69 21.90 -10.19
CA PHE A 73 14.05 20.50 -10.30
C PHE A 73 12.82 19.61 -10.46
N PHE A 74 13.04 18.44 -11.05
CA PHE A 74 12.02 17.41 -11.19
C PHE A 74 12.19 16.33 -10.13
N ILE A 75 11.07 15.80 -9.64
CA ILE A 75 11.10 14.60 -8.80
C ILE A 75 11.24 13.39 -9.73
N HIS A 76 12.42 12.77 -9.71
CA HIS A 76 12.73 11.55 -10.44
C HIS A 76 13.19 10.43 -9.50
N SER A 77 13.39 9.23 -10.05
CA SER A 77 13.70 8.00 -9.29
C SER A 77 14.91 8.14 -8.36
N LYS A 78 15.99 8.79 -8.81
CA LYS A 78 17.21 9.01 -7.99
C LYS A 78 16.93 9.91 -6.78
N VAL A 79 16.20 11.03 -6.96
CA VAL A 79 15.82 11.93 -5.86
C VAL A 79 14.98 11.15 -4.84
N LEU A 80 13.96 10.43 -5.31
CA LEU A 80 13.09 9.63 -4.44
C LEU A 80 13.87 8.55 -3.68
N ALA A 81 14.78 7.83 -4.35
CA ALA A 81 15.61 6.83 -3.69
C ALA A 81 16.54 7.45 -2.64
N SER A 82 17.16 8.60 -2.93
CA SER A 82 17.99 9.33 -1.97
C SER A 82 17.16 9.76 -0.75
N THR A 83 16.00 10.38 -0.96
CA THR A 83 15.09 10.78 0.12
C THR A 83 14.68 9.59 0.99
N LEU A 84 14.27 8.47 0.38
CA LEU A 84 13.88 7.27 1.13
C LEU A 84 15.02 6.70 1.97
N ARG A 85 16.24 6.66 1.42
CA ARG A 85 17.42 6.20 2.15
C ARG A 85 17.73 7.09 3.33
N THR A 86 17.69 8.41 3.15
CA THR A 86 17.88 9.39 4.24
C THR A 86 16.83 9.20 5.34
N LEU A 87 15.56 9.04 4.97
CA LEU A 87 14.47 8.81 5.92
C LEU A 87 14.62 7.47 6.68
N ALA A 88 15.18 6.45 6.04
CA ALA A 88 15.38 5.13 6.65
C ALA A 88 16.55 5.11 7.65
N LYS A 89 17.54 6.02 7.55
CA LYS A 89 18.73 6.00 8.42
C LYS A 89 18.39 6.03 9.90
N LYS A 90 17.60 7.02 10.32
CA LYS A 90 17.30 7.25 11.73
C LYS A 90 16.48 6.14 12.39
N PRO A 91 15.32 5.70 11.85
CA PRO A 91 14.49 4.68 12.50
C PRO A 91 15.15 3.30 12.55
N TYR A 92 16.05 2.99 11.61
CA TYR A 92 16.70 1.69 11.51
C TYR A 92 18.18 1.70 11.90
N ASN A 93 18.69 2.81 12.43
CA ASN A 93 20.10 3.01 12.78
C ASN A 93 21.08 2.59 11.66
N LEU A 94 20.77 2.97 10.41
CA LEU A 94 21.56 2.58 9.23
C LEU A 94 22.67 3.59 8.92
N THR A 95 23.82 3.07 8.53
CA THR A 95 24.93 3.85 7.99
C THR A 95 24.82 3.99 6.46
N ASP A 96 25.59 4.90 5.87
CA ASP A 96 25.72 4.98 4.41
C ASP A 96 26.26 3.70 3.78
N ARG A 97 27.14 2.99 4.51
CA ARG A 97 27.69 1.69 4.09
C ARG A 97 26.57 0.64 3.99
N ASP A 98 25.66 0.61 4.96
CA ASP A 98 24.53 -0.34 4.97
C ASP A 98 23.58 -0.09 3.80
N LEU A 99 23.27 1.18 3.52
CA LEU A 99 22.41 1.57 2.41
C LEU A 99 23.03 1.29 1.04
N GLN A 100 24.36 1.39 0.91
CA GLN A 100 25.06 1.07 -0.32
C GLN A 100 25.13 -0.44 -0.58
N ARG A 101 25.42 -1.23 0.46
CA ARG A 101 25.69 -2.67 0.34
C ARG A 101 24.44 -3.54 0.43
N HIS A 102 23.51 -3.20 1.33
CA HIS A 102 22.45 -4.11 1.76
C HIS A 102 21.04 -3.57 1.49
N TYR A 103 20.80 -2.27 1.69
CA TYR A 103 19.44 -1.72 1.71
C TYR A 103 19.20 -0.69 0.60
N LYS A 104 18.91 -1.20 -0.60
CA LYS A 104 18.60 -0.39 -1.79
C LYS A 104 17.13 0.07 -1.78
N TYR A 105 16.77 0.94 -0.82
CA TYR A 105 15.44 1.54 -0.78
C TYR A 105 15.17 2.35 -2.06
N THR A 106 14.02 2.07 -2.68
CA THR A 106 13.51 2.73 -3.89
C THR A 106 11.99 2.91 -3.79
N SER A 107 11.37 3.54 -4.78
CA SER A 107 9.89 3.61 -4.89
C SER A 107 9.22 2.24 -4.87
N HIS A 108 9.91 1.20 -5.36
CA HIS A 108 9.41 -0.17 -5.33
C HIS A 108 9.30 -0.71 -3.90
N SER A 109 10.22 -0.31 -3.01
CA SER A 109 10.18 -0.67 -1.60
C SER A 109 8.92 -0.16 -0.90
N LEU A 110 8.48 1.07 -1.19
CA LEU A 110 7.23 1.62 -0.65
C LEU A 110 6.04 0.76 -1.08
N ARG A 111 5.96 0.41 -2.37
CA ARG A 111 4.85 -0.38 -2.91
C ARG A 111 4.84 -1.81 -2.37
N ALA A 112 6.00 -2.43 -2.18
CA ALA A 112 6.10 -3.73 -1.53
C ALA A 112 5.66 -3.66 -0.05
N GLY A 113 6.13 -2.66 0.69
CA GLY A 113 5.73 -2.43 2.08
C GLY A 113 4.23 -2.17 2.24
N THR A 114 3.62 -1.37 1.36
CA THR A 114 2.17 -1.17 1.36
C THR A 114 1.42 -2.47 1.09
N ALA A 115 1.91 -3.33 0.19
CA ALA A 115 1.28 -4.64 -0.05
C ALA A 115 1.27 -5.50 1.21
N VAL A 116 2.39 -5.53 1.96
CA VAL A 116 2.51 -6.25 3.23
C VAL A 116 1.54 -5.69 4.27
N ILE A 117 1.49 -4.36 4.45
CA ILE A 117 0.60 -3.70 5.42
C ILE A 117 -0.88 -4.00 5.11
N LEU A 118 -1.30 -3.85 3.84
CA LEU A 118 -2.68 -4.12 3.43
C LEU A 118 -3.05 -5.59 3.64
N HIS A 119 -2.13 -6.50 3.32
CA HIS A 119 -2.35 -7.93 3.51
C HIS A 119 -2.44 -8.30 5.00
N ALA A 120 -1.57 -7.75 5.84
CA ALA A 120 -1.63 -7.93 7.30
C ALA A 120 -2.92 -7.36 7.92
N ALA A 121 -3.50 -6.33 7.29
CA ALA A 121 -4.81 -5.79 7.64
C ALA A 121 -6.01 -6.61 7.13
N GLY A 122 -5.76 -7.77 6.49
CA GLY A 122 -6.80 -8.68 5.98
C GLY A 122 -7.39 -8.28 4.62
N ILE A 123 -6.81 -7.30 3.93
CA ILE A 123 -7.28 -6.92 2.58
C ILE A 123 -6.94 -8.04 1.60
N HIS A 124 -7.92 -8.41 0.78
CA HIS A 124 -7.77 -9.54 -0.14
C HIS A 124 -6.70 -9.28 -1.20
N ALA A 125 -5.94 -10.31 -1.56
CA ALA A 125 -4.88 -10.26 -2.56
C ALA A 125 -5.31 -9.60 -3.88
N ILE A 126 -6.50 -9.93 -4.38
CA ILE A 126 -7.04 -9.35 -5.63
C ILE A 126 -7.26 -7.84 -5.47
N GLN A 127 -7.77 -7.38 -4.32
CA GLN A 127 -7.95 -5.95 -4.04
C GLN A 127 -6.60 -5.24 -3.98
N ILE A 128 -5.60 -5.82 -3.30
CA ILE A 128 -4.22 -5.29 -3.26
C ILE A 128 -3.64 -5.17 -4.68
N LYS A 129 -3.87 -6.17 -5.53
CA LYS A 129 -3.44 -6.16 -6.92
C LYS A 129 -4.00 -4.95 -7.67
N PHE A 130 -5.29 -4.65 -7.52
CA PHE A 130 -5.93 -3.49 -8.15
C PHE A 130 -5.53 -2.14 -7.53
N LEU A 131 -5.48 -2.06 -6.20
CA LEU A 131 -5.10 -0.85 -5.45
C LEU A 131 -3.68 -0.41 -5.80
N LEU A 132 -2.75 -1.36 -5.78
CA LEU A 132 -1.34 -1.10 -6.05
C LEU A 132 -1.00 -1.23 -7.53
N ARG A 133 -1.94 -1.61 -8.40
CA ARG A 133 -1.77 -1.72 -9.87
C ARG A 133 -0.70 -2.75 -10.27
N TRP A 134 -0.70 -3.92 -9.66
CA TRP A 134 0.13 -5.05 -10.06
C TRP A 134 -0.51 -5.79 -11.24
N ARG A 135 0.26 -6.06 -12.29
CA ARG A 135 -0.22 -6.83 -13.46
C ARG A 135 -0.25 -8.33 -13.18
N SER A 136 0.80 -8.84 -12.54
CA SER A 136 0.94 -10.24 -12.18
C SER A 136 0.87 -10.44 -10.66
N ASN A 137 0.88 -11.71 -10.25
CA ASN A 137 0.87 -12.11 -8.85
C ASN A 137 2.27 -12.11 -8.22
N SER A 138 3.26 -11.49 -8.87
CA SER A 138 4.65 -11.43 -8.39
C SER A 138 4.80 -10.79 -7.00
N PHE A 139 3.85 -9.93 -6.61
CA PHE A 139 3.83 -9.30 -5.29
C PHE A 139 3.63 -10.29 -4.14
N PHE A 140 3.12 -11.50 -4.40
CA PHE A 140 3.00 -12.56 -3.38
C PHE A 140 4.34 -12.92 -2.75
N LEU A 141 5.45 -12.73 -3.46
CA LEU A 141 6.79 -12.95 -2.91
C LEU A 141 7.06 -12.12 -1.65
N TYR A 142 6.45 -10.93 -1.53
CA TYR A 142 6.56 -10.06 -0.36
C TYR A 142 5.65 -10.46 0.79
N LEU A 143 4.60 -11.24 0.53
CA LEU A 143 3.59 -11.61 1.53
C LEU A 143 3.94 -12.89 2.29
N ARG A 144 5.00 -13.59 1.88
CA ARG A 144 5.36 -14.93 2.39
C ARG A 144 5.72 -14.98 3.87
N ASN A 145 6.23 -13.88 4.44
CA ASN A 145 6.71 -13.84 5.82
C ASN A 145 5.98 -12.76 6.62
N VAL A 146 4.70 -13.00 6.91
CA VAL A 146 3.85 -12.12 7.71
C VAL A 146 3.20 -12.97 8.80
N ALA A 147 3.39 -12.60 10.08
CA ALA A 147 2.86 -13.34 11.22
C ALA A 147 1.35 -13.59 11.13
N HIS A 148 0.63 -12.64 10.52
CA HIS A 148 -0.80 -12.75 10.22
C HIS A 148 -1.19 -14.05 9.50
N LEU A 149 -0.35 -14.57 8.60
CA LEU A 149 -0.60 -15.85 7.91
C LEU A 149 -0.61 -17.02 8.89
N SER A 150 0.36 -17.04 9.81
CA SER A 150 0.43 -18.07 10.87
C SER A 150 -0.78 -17.94 11.82
N GLU A 151 -1.15 -16.72 12.20
CA GLU A 151 -2.34 -16.48 13.04
C GLU A 151 -3.64 -16.90 12.35
N GLN A 152 -3.78 -16.66 11.04
CA GLN A 152 -4.94 -17.11 10.27
C GLN A 152 -4.97 -18.64 10.16
N GLN A 153 -3.83 -19.27 9.89
CA GLN A 153 -3.71 -20.73 9.86
C GLN A 153 -4.12 -21.35 11.21
N ASN A 154 -3.57 -20.84 12.31
CA ASN A 154 -3.90 -21.33 13.66
C ASN A 154 -5.39 -21.18 13.96
N ARG A 155 -6.00 -20.04 13.59
CA ARG A 155 -7.44 -19.83 13.75
C ARG A 155 -8.26 -20.83 12.95
N ALA A 156 -7.91 -21.08 11.69
CA ALA A 156 -8.60 -22.05 10.84
C ALA A 156 -8.50 -23.48 11.39
N ILE A 157 -7.31 -23.89 11.84
CA ILE A 157 -7.10 -25.20 12.45
C ILE A 157 -7.93 -25.34 13.74
N ASN A 158 -7.91 -24.32 14.61
CA ASN A 158 -8.68 -24.34 15.86
C ASN A 158 -10.19 -24.39 15.61
N GLN A 159 -10.69 -23.69 14.60
CA GLN A 159 -12.09 -23.74 14.19
C GLN A 159 -12.50 -25.15 13.76
N LEU A 160 -11.69 -25.80 12.92
CA LEU A 160 -11.94 -27.18 12.50
C LEU A 160 -11.92 -28.14 13.70
N ALA A 161 -10.94 -28.03 14.59
CA ALA A 161 -10.85 -28.87 15.79
C ALA A 161 -12.10 -28.71 16.69
N SER A 162 -12.57 -27.48 16.88
CA SER A 162 -13.78 -27.20 17.68
C SER A 162 -15.05 -27.75 17.04
N ALA A 163 -15.19 -27.66 15.71
CA ALA A 163 -16.32 -28.21 14.97
C ALA A 163 -16.37 -29.73 15.11
N THR A 164 -15.25 -30.43 14.87
CA THR A 164 -15.16 -31.88 15.03
C THR A 164 -15.48 -32.32 16.46
N GLN A 165 -14.99 -31.59 17.47
CA GLN A 165 -15.28 -31.90 18.87
C GLN A 165 -16.78 -31.76 19.19
N SER A 166 -17.45 -30.75 18.63
CA SER A 166 -18.89 -30.55 18.82
C SER A 166 -19.73 -31.67 18.18
N GLU A 167 -19.35 -32.12 16.98
CA GLU A 167 -19.99 -33.24 16.28
C GLU A 167 -19.81 -34.57 17.03
N VAL A 168 -18.59 -34.85 17.52
CA VAL A 168 -18.30 -36.03 18.34
C VAL A 168 -19.10 -36.02 19.65
N THR A 169 -19.19 -34.86 20.30
CA THR A 169 -19.97 -34.72 21.54
C THR A 169 -21.46 -34.93 21.30
N ALA A 170 -22.00 -34.40 20.19
CA ALA A 170 -23.39 -34.61 19.79
C ALA A 170 -23.68 -36.08 19.46
N ALA A 171 -22.79 -36.76 18.74
CA ALA A 171 -22.93 -38.19 18.43
C ALA A 171 -22.88 -39.06 19.70
N CYS A 172 -21.97 -38.75 20.64
CA CYS A 172 -21.89 -39.42 21.94
C CYS A 172 -23.16 -39.18 22.79
N ALA A 173 -23.75 -37.99 22.75
CA ALA A 173 -24.99 -37.68 23.45
C ALA A 173 -26.20 -38.43 22.84
N ALA A 174 -26.29 -38.51 21.51
CA ALA A 174 -27.34 -39.26 20.81
C ALA A 174 -27.28 -40.77 21.09
N SER A 175 -26.07 -41.35 21.17
CA SER A 175 -25.88 -42.78 21.51
C SER A 175 -26.37 -43.14 22.92
N ARG A 176 -26.31 -42.21 23.88
CA ARG A 176 -26.81 -42.41 25.25
C ARG A 176 -28.34 -42.31 25.38
N LEU A 177 -29.04 -41.91 24.32
CA LEU A 177 -30.50 -41.76 24.29
C LEU A 177 -31.21 -42.97 23.66
N ILE A 178 -30.51 -44.04 23.29
CA ILE A 178 -31.17 -45.31 22.94
C ILE A 178 -31.54 -46.00 24.26
N PRO A 179 -32.82 -46.01 24.68
CA PRO A 179 -33.19 -46.77 25.87
C PRO A 179 -33.04 -48.26 25.54
N ASN A 180 -32.52 -49.04 26.49
CA ASN A 180 -32.57 -50.50 26.43
C ASN A 180 -34.02 -50.94 26.26
N ILE A 181 -34.42 -51.24 25.02
CA ILE A 181 -35.65 -51.96 24.73
C ILE A 181 -35.36 -53.41 25.09
N VAL A 182 -35.84 -53.80 26.27
CA VAL A 182 -35.93 -55.19 26.74
C VAL A 182 -37.05 -55.90 26.00
#